data_AF-A0A9D0A861-F1
#
_entry.id   AF-A0A9D0A861-F1
#
_cell.length_a   1.000
_cell.length_b   1.000
_cell.length_c   1.000
_cell.angle_alpha   90.00
_cell.angle_beta   90.00
_cell.angle_gamma   90.00
#
_symmetry.space_group_name_H-M   'P 1'
#
loop_
_entity.id
_entity.type
_entity.pdbx_description
1 polymer ?
#
loop_
_entity_poly.entity_id
_entity_poly.type
_entity_poly.pdbx_seq_one_letter_code
_entity_poly.pdbx_strand_id
1 'polypeptide(L)'
;MARDHVRTLISSQGMSADITVYLRGGTYRLNSTFELSAADSGTNGHTIHYKSYPGETPIISGGTTIAGWSLYDVNHEIYRARINRGINFRQLYVNGKRAVRARSGDNPEGYSQNADGFSDIDPLMQGWGNQQDIEIVGFNEWRSFRCPVAEISSTSMSLRSPCWFNSTGAYQPDGGFNRVTWVENAYELLDEPDEWY
;
A
#
# COMPACT_ATOMS: atom_id res chain seq x y z
N MET A 1 -13.06 12.41 -22.88
CA MET A 1 -13.56 12.38 -21.48
C MET A 1 -14.16 13.73 -21.12
N ALA A 2 -14.88 13.87 -19.99
CA ALA A 2 -15.51 15.14 -19.60
C ALA A 2 -14.51 16.32 -19.55
N ARG A 3 -13.30 16.08 -19.03
CA ARG A 3 -12.18 17.04 -19.04
C ARG A 3 -11.87 17.55 -20.46
N ASP A 4 -11.73 16.65 -21.43
CA ASP A 4 -11.34 17.04 -22.79
C ASP A 4 -12.43 17.90 -23.46
N HIS A 5 -13.71 17.64 -23.13
CA HIS A 5 -14.81 18.49 -23.57
C HIS A 5 -14.73 19.89 -22.95
N VAL A 6 -14.44 19.99 -21.65
CA VAL A 6 -14.21 21.28 -20.97
C VAL A 6 -13.05 22.04 -21.61
N ARG A 7 -11.93 21.37 -21.92
CA ARG A 7 -10.81 21.98 -22.65
C ARG A 7 -11.24 22.58 -23.99
N THR A 8 -12.03 21.83 -24.76
CA THR A 8 -12.57 22.32 -26.05
C THR A 8 -13.47 23.53 -25.88
N LEU A 9 -14.32 23.56 -24.84
CA LEU A 9 -15.17 24.72 -24.56
C LEU A 9 -14.32 25.97 -24.25
N ILE A 10 -13.32 25.83 -23.38
CA ILE A 10 -12.43 26.95 -23.00
C ILE A 10 -11.64 27.46 -24.21
N SER A 11 -11.03 26.57 -24.98
CA SER A 11 -10.16 27.00 -26.10
C SER A 11 -10.94 27.59 -27.27
N SER A 12 -12.20 27.17 -27.49
CA SER A 12 -13.01 27.65 -28.61
C SER A 12 -13.85 28.88 -28.29
N GLN A 13 -14.33 29.03 -27.05
CA GLN A 13 -15.29 30.06 -26.67
C GLN A 13 -14.81 30.98 -25.54
N GLY A 14 -13.73 30.60 -24.84
CA GLY A 14 -13.37 31.21 -23.56
C GLY A 14 -14.41 30.89 -22.48
N MET A 15 -14.20 31.42 -21.27
CA MET A 15 -15.18 31.31 -20.19
C MET A 15 -15.88 32.64 -19.96
N SER A 16 -17.20 32.58 -19.81
CA SER A 16 -18.10 33.68 -19.40
C SER A 16 -18.90 33.36 -18.13
N ALA A 17 -18.73 32.15 -17.60
CA ALA A 17 -19.31 31.66 -16.36
C ALA A 17 -18.46 30.50 -15.83
N ASP A 18 -18.70 30.11 -14.59
CA ASP A 18 -18.11 28.92 -14.01
C ASP A 18 -18.61 27.65 -14.71
N ILE A 19 -17.73 26.66 -14.85
CA ILE A 19 -18.06 25.34 -15.42
C ILE A 19 -18.12 24.33 -14.27
N THR A 20 -19.24 23.62 -14.14
CA THR A 20 -19.33 22.48 -13.20
C THR A 20 -19.47 21.17 -13.95
N VAL A 21 -18.51 20.28 -13.75
CA VAL A 21 -18.52 18.89 -14.19
C VAL A 21 -19.07 18.02 -13.06
N TYR A 22 -20.27 17.47 -13.26
CA TYR A 22 -20.85 16.53 -12.32
C TYR A 22 -20.46 15.09 -12.64
N LEU A 23 -19.88 14.39 -11.66
CA LEU A 23 -19.64 12.96 -11.70
C LEU A 23 -20.87 12.22 -11.16
N ARG A 24 -21.44 11.35 -11.99
CA ARG A 24 -22.56 10.48 -11.59
C ARG A 24 -22.07 9.33 -10.71
N GLY A 25 -22.96 8.71 -9.94
CA GLY A 25 -22.68 7.55 -9.11
C GLY A 25 -22.12 6.40 -9.92
N GLY A 26 -21.14 5.70 -9.34
CA GLY A 26 -20.44 4.60 -9.98
C GLY A 26 -18.95 4.62 -9.69
N THR A 27 -18.24 3.59 -10.15
CA THR A 27 -16.78 3.48 -9.99
C THR A 27 -16.08 3.76 -11.31
N TYR A 28 -15.35 4.87 -11.36
CA TYR A 28 -14.49 5.27 -12.47
C TYR A 28 -13.09 4.72 -12.23
N ARG A 29 -12.76 3.61 -12.89
CA ARG A 29 -11.42 3.01 -12.81
C ARG A 29 -10.46 3.77 -13.70
N LEU A 30 -9.35 4.21 -13.11
CA LEU A 30 -8.27 4.89 -13.79
C LEU A 30 -7.14 3.89 -14.06
N ASN A 31 -6.73 3.78 -15.32
CA ASN A 31 -5.54 3.03 -15.73
C ASN A 31 -4.27 3.91 -15.77
N SER A 32 -4.43 5.22 -15.61
CA SER A 32 -3.37 6.22 -15.52
C SER A 32 -3.82 7.41 -14.69
N THR A 33 -2.87 8.27 -14.29
CA THR A 33 -3.16 9.50 -13.56
C THR A 33 -4.19 10.36 -14.30
N PHE A 34 -5.17 10.89 -13.58
CA PHE A 34 -6.04 11.94 -14.10
C PHE A 34 -5.30 13.28 -14.10
N GLU A 35 -4.75 13.65 -15.25
CA GLU A 35 -3.93 14.86 -15.38
C GLU A 35 -4.76 16.12 -15.60
N LEU A 36 -4.47 17.15 -14.81
CA LEU A 36 -4.94 18.52 -15.03
C LEU A 36 -3.73 19.41 -15.31
N SER A 37 -3.80 20.22 -16.36
CA SER A 37 -2.76 21.15 -16.77
C SER A 37 -3.30 22.57 -16.85
N ALA A 38 -2.48 23.53 -17.30
CA ALA A 38 -2.93 24.90 -17.53
C ALA A 38 -4.11 25.01 -18.53
N ALA A 39 -4.31 24.01 -19.40
CA ALA A 39 -5.46 23.95 -20.30
C ALA A 39 -6.80 23.67 -19.56
N ASP A 40 -6.73 23.24 -18.31
CA ASP A 40 -7.87 22.98 -17.44
C ASP A 40 -8.08 24.11 -16.41
N SER A 41 -7.37 25.23 -16.55
CA SER A 41 -7.56 26.39 -15.69
C SER A 41 -8.79 27.18 -16.10
N GLY A 42 -9.47 27.73 -15.09
CA GLY A 42 -10.47 28.76 -15.30
C GLY A 42 -9.87 30.01 -15.96
N THR A 43 -10.66 30.71 -16.79
CA THR A 43 -10.25 31.95 -17.47
C THR A 43 -11.23 33.09 -17.16
N ASN A 44 -10.82 34.34 -17.37
CA ASN A 44 -11.66 35.54 -17.17
C ASN A 44 -12.27 35.68 -15.76
N GLY A 45 -11.59 35.18 -14.73
CA GLY A 45 -12.10 35.21 -13.35
C GLY A 45 -13.12 34.11 -13.01
N HIS A 46 -13.39 33.18 -13.94
CA HIS A 46 -14.26 32.02 -13.71
C HIS A 46 -13.50 30.78 -13.25
N THR A 47 -14.21 29.85 -12.63
CA THR A 47 -13.67 28.61 -12.03
C THR A 47 -14.25 27.36 -12.68
N ILE A 48 -13.49 26.26 -12.66
CA ILE A 48 -13.96 24.94 -13.05
C ILE A 48 -14.08 24.06 -11.82
N HIS A 49 -15.25 23.47 -11.62
CA HIS A 49 -15.55 22.57 -10.51
C HIS A 49 -15.76 21.15 -11.00
N TYR A 50 -15.12 20.18 -10.35
CA TYR A 50 -15.45 18.76 -10.47
C TYR A 50 -16.15 18.34 -9.18
N LYS A 51 -17.42 17.94 -9.26
CA LYS A 51 -18.27 17.65 -8.09
C LYS A 51 -19.04 16.35 -8.29
N SER A 52 -19.42 15.69 -7.20
CA SER A 52 -20.42 14.63 -7.29
C SER A 52 -21.76 15.22 -7.73
N TYR A 53 -22.52 14.46 -8.52
CA TYR A 53 -23.91 14.79 -8.79
C TYR A 53 -24.70 14.74 -7.46
N PRO A 54 -25.63 15.67 -7.21
CA PRO A 54 -26.36 15.72 -5.94
C PRO A 54 -27.00 14.37 -5.58
N GLY A 55 -26.74 13.89 -4.36
CA GLY A 55 -27.25 12.61 -3.86
C GLY A 55 -26.51 11.37 -4.36
N GLU A 56 -25.49 11.51 -5.20
CA GLU A 56 -24.71 10.39 -5.74
C GLU A 56 -23.29 10.35 -5.18
N THR A 57 -22.72 9.15 -5.09
CA THR A 57 -21.35 8.92 -4.58
C THR A 57 -20.47 8.30 -5.67
N PRO A 58 -19.86 9.12 -6.54
CA PRO A 58 -18.85 8.64 -7.48
C PRO A 58 -17.58 8.19 -6.74
N ILE A 59 -16.98 7.10 -7.19
CA ILE A 59 -15.68 6.61 -6.70
C ILE A 59 -14.69 6.66 -7.86
N ILE A 60 -13.63 7.44 -7.71
CA ILE A 60 -12.47 7.39 -8.60
C ILE A 60 -11.48 6.39 -8.02
N SER A 61 -11.14 5.34 -8.76
CA SER A 61 -10.34 4.23 -8.25
C SER A 61 -9.14 3.93 -9.16
N GLY A 62 -7.93 3.89 -8.58
CA GLY A 62 -6.75 3.29 -9.23
C GLY A 62 -6.59 1.79 -8.95
N GLY A 63 -7.55 1.18 -8.25
CA GLY A 63 -7.50 -0.22 -7.84
C GLY A 63 -7.97 -1.17 -8.94
N THR A 64 -7.45 -2.39 -8.90
CA THR A 64 -7.90 -3.50 -9.76
C THR A 64 -8.71 -4.50 -8.93
N THR A 65 -9.81 -5.00 -9.48
CA THR A 65 -10.60 -6.05 -8.84
C THR A 65 -9.89 -7.39 -8.99
N ILE A 66 -9.66 -8.07 -7.87
CA ILE A 66 -9.18 -9.45 -7.84
C ILE A 66 -10.40 -10.38 -7.80
N ALA A 67 -10.50 -11.29 -8.76
CA ALA A 67 -11.60 -12.24 -8.92
C ALA A 67 -11.07 -13.68 -9.02
N GLY A 68 -11.98 -14.66 -9.05
CA GLY A 68 -11.60 -16.08 -9.19
C GLY A 68 -11.05 -16.68 -7.89
N TRP A 69 -11.60 -16.28 -6.75
CA TRP A 69 -11.28 -16.85 -5.45
C TRP A 69 -11.74 -18.30 -5.35
N SER A 70 -10.91 -19.14 -4.73
CA SER A 70 -11.18 -20.55 -4.47
C SER A 70 -10.60 -20.94 -3.12
N LEU A 71 -11.25 -21.86 -2.42
CA LEU A 71 -10.73 -22.39 -1.16
C LEU A 71 -9.38 -23.08 -1.41
N TYR A 72 -8.36 -22.71 -0.64
CA TYR A 72 -7.00 -23.22 -0.76
C TYR A 72 -6.60 -24.07 0.43
N ASP A 73 -6.82 -23.58 1.65
CA ASP A 73 -6.61 -24.33 2.89
C ASP A 73 -7.95 -24.47 3.61
N VAL A 74 -8.46 -25.70 3.69
CA VAL A 74 -9.75 -25.99 4.32
C VAL A 74 -9.68 -25.92 5.85
N ASN A 75 -8.52 -26.19 6.44
CA ASN A 75 -8.38 -26.23 7.90
C ASN A 75 -8.28 -24.82 8.48
N HIS A 76 -7.74 -23.88 7.70
CA HIS A 76 -7.56 -22.48 8.08
C HIS A 76 -8.52 -21.54 7.35
N GLU A 77 -9.46 -22.08 6.56
CA GLU A 77 -10.43 -21.32 5.76
C GLU A 77 -9.79 -20.26 4.83
N ILE A 78 -8.57 -20.52 4.35
CA ILE A 78 -7.85 -19.59 3.49
C ILE A 78 -8.32 -19.75 2.04
N TYR A 79 -8.75 -18.63 1.45
CA TYR A 79 -9.09 -18.54 0.03
C TYR A 79 -7.92 -17.92 -0.75
N ARG A 80 -7.78 -18.33 -2.01
CA ARG A 80 -6.74 -17.83 -2.91
C ARG A 80 -7.33 -17.45 -4.27
N ALA A 81 -6.82 -16.36 -4.83
CA ALA A 81 -7.02 -15.96 -6.21
C ALA A 81 -5.68 -15.80 -6.93
N ARG A 82 -5.66 -16.02 -8.25
CA ARG A 82 -4.46 -15.77 -9.07
C ARG A 82 -4.42 -14.31 -9.49
N ILE A 83 -3.29 -13.66 -9.30
CA ILE A 83 -3.00 -12.32 -9.82
C ILE A 83 -2.00 -12.38 -10.99
N ASN A 84 -2.04 -11.40 -11.88
CA ASN A 84 -1.06 -11.32 -12.97
C ASN A 84 0.35 -11.10 -12.41
N ARG A 85 1.34 -11.74 -13.02
CA ARG A 85 2.76 -11.52 -12.68
C ARG A 85 3.12 -10.04 -12.81
N GLY A 86 3.92 -9.54 -11.87
CA GLY A 86 4.35 -8.14 -11.83
C GLY A 86 3.40 -7.19 -11.13
N ILE A 87 2.23 -7.66 -10.68
CA ILE A 87 1.36 -6.90 -9.78
C ILE A 87 1.86 -7.13 -8.35
N ASN A 88 2.30 -6.07 -7.68
CA ASN A 88 2.59 -6.04 -6.25
C ASN A 88 1.80 -4.89 -5.62
N PHE A 89 1.21 -5.13 -4.45
CA PHE A 89 0.41 -4.15 -3.72
C PHE A 89 0.59 -4.35 -2.22
N ARG A 90 0.28 -3.32 -1.44
CA ARG A 90 0.39 -3.33 0.03
C ARG A 90 -0.95 -3.14 0.74
N GLN A 91 -2.03 -3.09 -0.04
CA GLN A 91 -3.38 -2.90 0.47
C GLN A 91 -4.34 -3.74 -0.35
N LEU A 92 -5.16 -4.51 0.35
CA LEU A 92 -6.31 -5.22 -0.20
C LEU A 92 -7.57 -4.69 0.49
N TYR A 93 -8.66 -4.61 -0.25
CA TYR A 93 -9.95 -4.17 0.26
C TYR A 93 -11.03 -5.20 -0.09
N VAL A 94 -11.78 -5.64 0.91
CA VAL A 94 -12.92 -6.56 0.77
C VAL A 94 -14.19 -5.77 1.10
N ASN A 95 -15.11 -5.65 0.14
CA ASN A 95 -16.38 -4.94 0.31
C ASN A 95 -16.22 -3.51 0.88
N GLY A 96 -15.19 -2.79 0.43
CA GLY A 96 -14.90 -1.42 0.86
C GLY A 96 -14.16 -1.28 2.20
N LYS A 97 -13.90 -2.38 2.90
CA LYS A 97 -13.09 -2.41 4.14
C LYS A 97 -11.66 -2.83 3.82
N ARG A 98 -10.68 -2.15 4.42
CA ARG A 98 -9.27 -2.52 4.27
C ARG A 98 -8.99 -3.81 5.03
N ALA A 99 -8.49 -4.83 4.34
CA ALA A 99 -8.02 -6.07 4.93
C ALA A 99 -6.63 -5.87 5.56
N VAL A 100 -6.30 -6.67 6.56
CA VAL A 100 -5.03 -6.61 7.28
C VAL A 100 -4.00 -7.42 6.49
N ARG A 101 -2.84 -6.83 6.19
CA ARG A 101 -1.75 -7.62 5.61
C ARG A 101 -1.20 -8.49 6.74
N ALA A 102 -1.18 -9.80 6.53
CA ALA A 102 -0.77 -10.82 7.51
C ALA A 102 0.48 -10.37 8.27
N ARG A 103 0.38 -10.32 9.60
CA ARG A 103 1.44 -9.81 10.46
C ARG A 103 1.46 -10.46 11.84
N SER A 104 2.62 -10.46 12.47
CA SER A 104 2.76 -10.88 13.86
C SER A 104 1.97 -9.97 14.82
N GLY A 105 1.85 -10.42 16.07
CA GLY A 105 1.50 -9.54 17.19
C GLY A 105 2.47 -8.36 17.34
N ASP A 106 2.01 -7.34 18.08
CA ASP A 106 2.80 -6.14 18.31
C ASP A 106 3.97 -6.39 19.29
N ASN A 107 5.14 -5.84 18.96
CA ASN A 107 6.39 -5.92 19.72
C ASN A 107 6.75 -7.36 20.10
N PRO A 108 6.97 -8.26 19.11
CA PRO A 108 7.34 -9.63 19.41
C PRO A 108 8.63 -9.68 20.24
N GLU A 109 8.73 -10.66 21.13
CA GLU A 109 9.96 -10.91 21.88
C GLU A 109 11.11 -11.32 20.93
N GLY A 110 12.34 -11.07 21.36
CA GLY A 110 13.53 -11.26 20.52
C GLY A 110 13.91 -10.00 19.75
N TYR A 111 14.70 -10.15 18.70
CA TYR A 111 15.17 -9.06 17.82
C TYR A 111 16.16 -8.08 18.46
N SER A 112 17.33 -8.59 18.86
CA SER A 112 18.47 -7.74 19.21
C SER A 112 19.13 -7.20 17.94
N GLN A 113 19.27 -5.88 17.82
CA GLN A 113 19.93 -5.28 16.65
C GLN A 113 21.38 -5.76 16.51
N ASN A 114 21.79 -6.12 15.29
CA ASN A 114 23.17 -6.48 14.95
C ASN A 114 23.67 -5.65 13.75
N ALA A 115 24.78 -6.05 13.12
CA ALA A 115 25.43 -5.24 12.08
C ALA A 115 24.56 -5.02 10.82
N ASP A 116 23.77 -6.02 10.43
CA ASP A 116 23.02 -6.04 9.16
C ASP A 116 21.52 -6.36 9.33
N GLY A 117 21.03 -6.50 10.56
CA GLY A 117 19.63 -6.70 10.87
C GLY A 117 19.40 -7.00 12.35
N PHE A 118 18.86 -8.18 12.63
CA PHE A 118 18.45 -8.60 13.97
C PHE A 118 18.89 -10.04 14.28
N SER A 119 19.37 -10.27 15.51
CA SER A 119 19.59 -11.59 16.12
C SER A 119 18.50 -11.92 17.13
N ASP A 120 18.57 -13.13 17.69
CA ASP A 120 17.62 -13.65 18.69
C ASP A 120 16.18 -13.71 18.16
N ILE A 121 16.04 -13.92 16.85
CA ILE A 121 14.75 -14.14 16.19
C ILE A 121 14.30 -15.59 16.42
N ASP A 122 13.00 -15.87 16.27
CA ASP A 122 12.48 -17.23 16.33
C ASP A 122 13.12 -18.12 15.25
N PRO A 123 13.81 -19.23 15.62
CA PRO A 123 14.40 -20.17 14.67
C PRO A 123 13.42 -20.73 13.65
N LEU A 124 12.12 -20.79 13.96
CA LEU A 124 11.09 -21.27 13.04
C LEU A 124 10.99 -20.41 11.78
N MET A 125 11.37 -19.13 11.84
CA MET A 125 11.38 -18.23 10.69
C MET A 125 12.31 -18.73 9.57
N GLN A 126 13.34 -19.52 9.89
CA GLN A 126 14.21 -20.13 8.87
C GLN A 126 13.45 -21.11 7.96
N GLY A 127 12.34 -21.68 8.43
CA GLY A 127 11.47 -22.57 7.66
C GLY A 127 10.40 -21.87 6.84
N TRP A 128 10.21 -20.56 7.00
CA TRP A 128 9.14 -19.83 6.34
C TRP A 128 9.35 -19.72 4.83
N GLY A 129 8.25 -19.72 4.08
CA GLY A 129 8.24 -19.52 2.64
C GLY A 129 8.52 -18.07 2.25
N ASN A 130 9.00 -17.87 1.02
CA ASN A 130 9.17 -16.54 0.41
C ASN A 130 9.83 -15.51 1.35
N GLN A 131 10.87 -15.89 2.08
CA GLN A 131 11.46 -15.06 3.15
C GLN A 131 11.83 -13.65 2.71
N GLN A 132 12.19 -13.51 1.43
CA GLN A 132 12.50 -12.25 0.77
C GLN A 132 11.30 -11.27 0.70
N ASP A 133 10.08 -11.76 0.77
CA ASP A 133 8.89 -10.91 0.76
C ASP A 133 8.59 -10.35 2.16
N ILE A 134 9.11 -10.98 3.22
CA ILE A 134 8.90 -10.57 4.61
C ILE A 134 9.47 -9.17 4.84
N GLU A 135 8.73 -8.35 5.58
CA GLU A 135 9.18 -7.03 6.01
C GLU A 135 9.16 -6.89 7.52
N ILE A 136 10.24 -6.34 8.06
CA ILE A 136 10.32 -5.98 9.47
C ILE A 136 9.94 -4.51 9.60
N VAL A 137 8.94 -4.26 10.44
CA VAL A 137 8.44 -2.93 10.72
C VAL A 137 8.87 -2.51 12.11
N GLY A 138 9.43 -1.31 12.22
CA GLY A 138 9.83 -0.72 13.49
C GLY A 138 9.38 0.71 13.61
N PHE A 139 8.84 1.08 14.76
CA PHE A 139 8.58 2.45 15.13
C PHE A 139 9.68 2.94 16.08
N ASN A 140 10.25 4.11 15.77
CA ASN A 140 11.10 4.84 16.71
C ASN A 140 10.71 6.30 16.65
N GLU A 141 10.37 6.86 17.81
CA GLU A 141 9.88 8.23 17.96
C GLU A 141 8.75 8.56 16.96
N TRP A 142 8.99 9.49 16.03
CA TRP A 142 8.03 9.96 15.02
C TRP A 142 8.12 9.20 13.68
N ARG A 143 8.84 8.07 13.61
CA ARG A 143 9.18 7.40 12.34
C ARG A 143 8.74 5.94 12.31
N SER A 144 8.36 5.50 11.11
CA SER A 144 8.14 4.09 10.79
C SER A 144 9.17 3.62 9.77
N PHE A 145 9.96 2.63 10.16
CA PHE A 145 10.85 1.90 9.30
C PHE A 145 10.16 0.63 8.80
N ARG A 146 10.41 0.28 7.55
CA ARG A 146 9.93 -0.95 6.92
C ARG A 146 11.03 -1.46 6.01
N CYS A 147 11.75 -2.48 6.45
CA CYS A 147 12.84 -3.05 5.68
C CYS A 147 12.55 -4.51 5.31
N PRO A 148 12.66 -4.86 4.01
CA PRO A 148 12.56 -6.26 3.60
C PRO A 148 13.72 -7.09 4.15
N VAL A 149 13.42 -8.33 4.46
CA VAL A 149 14.42 -9.34 4.81
C VAL A 149 15.32 -9.62 3.59
N ALA A 150 16.61 -9.78 3.86
CA ALA A 150 17.61 -10.20 2.89
C ALA A 150 18.00 -11.67 3.07
N GLU A 151 18.08 -12.17 4.30
CA GLU A 151 18.35 -13.58 4.59
C GLU A 151 17.90 -13.92 6.00
N ILE A 152 17.49 -15.17 6.24
CA ILE A 152 17.21 -15.72 7.57
C ILE A 152 18.10 -16.94 7.78
N SER A 153 18.82 -16.96 8.90
CA SER A 153 19.76 -18.01 9.28
C SER A 153 19.58 -18.37 10.77
N SER A 154 19.00 -19.54 11.05
CA SER A 154 18.71 -19.98 12.43
C SER A 154 18.08 -18.84 13.26
N THR A 155 18.84 -18.23 14.19
CA THR A 155 18.44 -17.14 15.09
C THR A 155 18.86 -15.74 14.63
N SER A 156 19.21 -15.53 13.36
CA SER A 156 19.60 -14.22 12.82
C SER A 156 18.93 -13.94 11.49
N MET A 157 18.52 -12.69 11.26
CA MET A 157 18.16 -12.19 9.93
C MET A 157 18.97 -10.95 9.56
N SER A 158 19.31 -10.86 8.29
CA SER A 158 19.79 -9.63 7.68
C SER A 158 18.67 -8.92 6.94
N LEU A 159 18.72 -7.59 6.91
CA LEU A 159 17.77 -6.72 6.23
C LEU A 159 18.43 -6.08 5.01
N ARG A 160 17.64 -5.87 3.95
CA ARG A 160 18.19 -5.41 2.67
C ARG A 160 18.82 -4.04 2.76
N SER A 161 19.98 -3.90 2.12
CA SER A 161 20.56 -2.61 1.75
C SER A 161 19.86 -2.03 0.50
N PRO A 162 19.66 -0.70 0.38
CA PRO A 162 20.09 0.35 1.31
C PRO A 162 19.10 0.61 2.46
N CYS A 163 18.01 -0.16 2.62
CA CYS A 163 17.02 0.11 3.66
C CYS A 163 17.65 0.08 5.06
N TRP A 164 18.34 -1.01 5.41
CA TRP A 164 18.98 -1.14 6.72
C TRP A 164 20.01 -0.02 6.95
N PHE A 165 20.94 0.14 6.01
CA PHE A 165 21.99 1.16 6.08
C PHE A 165 21.42 2.58 6.25
N ASN A 166 20.36 2.93 5.52
CA ASN A 166 19.71 4.24 5.65
C ASN A 166 18.88 4.37 6.92
N SER A 167 18.51 3.26 7.57
CA SER A 167 17.66 3.24 8.76
C SER A 167 18.46 3.13 10.06
N THR A 168 19.78 2.88 9.98
CA THR A 168 20.67 2.68 11.13
C THR A 168 21.95 3.52 11.03
N GLY A 169 22.76 3.54 12.09
CA GLY A 169 24.10 4.16 12.10
C GLY A 169 24.15 5.66 12.45
N ALA A 170 25.31 6.28 12.18
CA ALA A 170 25.66 7.64 12.64
C ALA A 170 24.76 8.77 12.09
N TYR A 171 23.97 8.48 11.05
CA TYR A 171 23.01 9.42 10.47
C TYR A 171 21.65 9.41 11.18
N GLN A 172 21.51 8.61 12.25
CA GLN A 172 20.27 8.45 13.00
C GLN A 172 20.42 8.97 14.45
N PRO A 173 20.14 10.27 14.71
CA PRO A 173 20.43 10.90 16.00
C PRO A 173 19.57 10.38 17.17
N ASP A 174 18.47 9.68 16.88
CA ASP A 174 17.53 9.06 17.83
C ASP A 174 17.75 7.54 17.96
N GLY A 175 18.84 7.00 17.41
CA GLY A 175 19.15 5.57 17.40
C GLY A 175 18.51 4.77 16.25
N GLY A 176 17.72 5.40 15.37
CA GLY A 176 17.25 4.77 14.13
C GLY A 176 16.35 3.55 14.32
N PHE A 177 16.41 2.60 13.40
CA PHE A 177 15.65 1.36 13.46
C PHE A 177 16.29 0.39 14.46
N ASN A 178 15.84 0.43 15.71
CA ASN A 178 16.40 -0.34 16.82
C ASN A 178 15.39 -1.25 17.53
N ARG A 179 14.13 -1.27 17.09
CA ARG A 179 13.03 -2.04 17.69
C ARG A 179 12.11 -2.59 16.61
N VAL A 180 11.67 -3.83 16.77
CA VAL A 180 10.65 -4.44 15.91
C VAL A 180 9.29 -4.22 16.54
N THR A 181 8.40 -3.58 15.78
CA THR A 181 6.99 -3.40 16.15
C THR A 181 6.13 -4.52 15.63
N TRP A 182 6.40 -5.05 14.41
CA TRP A 182 5.84 -6.31 13.94
C TRP A 182 6.61 -6.83 12.72
N VAL A 183 6.41 -8.11 12.41
CA VAL A 183 6.80 -8.75 11.15
C VAL A 183 5.56 -8.84 10.26
N GLU A 184 5.64 -8.46 8.98
CA GLU A 184 4.51 -8.58 8.05
C GLU A 184 4.90 -9.32 6.77
N ASN A 185 3.88 -9.73 6.01
CA ASN A 185 4.00 -10.30 4.68
C ASN A 185 4.65 -11.69 4.65
N ALA A 186 4.12 -12.61 5.43
CA ALA A 186 4.42 -14.04 5.37
C ALA A 186 3.11 -14.85 5.37
N TYR A 187 3.08 -16.00 4.69
CA TYR A 187 1.91 -16.90 4.73
C TYR A 187 1.72 -17.49 6.13
N GLU A 188 2.82 -17.73 6.83
CA GLU A 188 2.87 -18.27 8.18
C GLU A 188 2.28 -17.33 9.24
N LEU A 189 2.03 -16.08 8.87
CA LEU A 189 1.38 -15.06 9.70
C LEU A 189 -0.08 -14.80 9.28
N LEU A 190 -0.64 -15.60 8.37
CA LEU A 190 -2.04 -15.50 7.94
C LEU A 190 -2.89 -16.40 8.84
N ASP A 191 -3.32 -15.87 9.99
CA ASP A 191 -3.92 -16.67 11.07
C ASP A 191 -5.25 -16.12 11.62
N GLU A 192 -5.62 -14.89 11.28
CA GLU A 192 -6.88 -14.28 11.72
C GLU A 192 -7.83 -13.94 10.54
N PRO A 193 -9.16 -13.89 10.78
CA PRO A 193 -10.11 -13.43 9.78
C PRO A 193 -9.78 -12.01 9.26
N ASP A 194 -10.08 -11.76 7.98
CA ASP A 194 -9.82 -10.51 7.26
C ASP A 194 -8.33 -10.17 7.03
N GLU A 195 -7.43 -11.14 7.24
CA GLU A 195 -6.03 -11.03 6.82
C GLU A 195 -5.79 -11.47 5.36
N TRP A 196 -4.67 -11.02 4.77
CA TRP A 196 -4.22 -11.42 3.44
C TRP A 196 -2.68 -11.44 3.30
N TYR A 197 -2.19 -12.29 2.39
CA TYR A 197 -0.79 -12.40 1.96
C TYR A 197 -0.70 -12.53 0.44
#